data_AF-A0A0A1D4Y2-F1
#
_entry.id   AF-A0A0A1D4Y2-F1
#
_cell.length_a   1.000
_cell.length_b   1.000
_cell.length_c   1.000
_cell.angle_alpha   90.00
_cell.angle_beta   90.00
_cell.angle_gamma   90.00
#
_symmetry.space_group_name_H-M   'P 1'
#
loop_
_entity.id
_entity.type
_entity.pdbx_description
1 polymer ?
#
loop_
_entity_poly.entity_id
_entity_poly.type
_entity_poly.pdbx_seq_one_letter_code
_entity_poly.pdbx_strand_id
1 'polypeptide(L)' 'MEVSTGLIYPVLARLERDQLVTTRSVASTSGPPRKYFTLTPQGQAAKAAASRQWQLVSAAVNNALTLEGLSDD' A
#
# COMPACT_ATOMS: atom_id res chain seq x y z
N MET A 1 -8.66 -6.44 -9.55
CA MET A 1 -8.71 -6.57 -8.08
C MET A 1 -9.51 -5.40 -7.55
N GLU A 2 -10.70 -5.64 -7.03
CA GLU A 2 -11.57 -4.57 -6.53
C GLU A 2 -11.31 -4.39 -5.03
N VAL A 3 -10.79 -3.22 -4.64
CA VAL A 3 -10.59 -2.90 -3.23
C VAL A 3 -11.93 -2.40 -2.69
N SER A 4 -12.62 -3.23 -1.90
CA SER A 4 -13.88 -2.80 -1.30
C SER A 4 -13.63 -1.76 -0.21
N THR A 5 -14.59 -0.84 -0.05
CA THR A 5 -14.58 0.16 1.03
C THR A 5 -14.50 -0.48 2.42
N GLY A 6 -15.01 -1.70 2.59
CA GLY A 6 -14.90 -2.45 3.84
C GLY A 6 -13.46 -2.84 4.20
N LEU A 7 -12.59 -3.01 3.20
CA LEU A 7 -11.19 -3.39 3.40
C LEU A 7 -10.27 -2.17 3.62
N ILE A 8 -10.63 -0.99 3.09
CA ILE A 8 -9.75 0.17 3.15
C ILE A 8 -9.67 0.79 4.55
N TYR A 9 -10.77 0.82 5.31
CA TYR A 9 -10.78 1.47 6.63
C TYR A 9 -9.87 0.79 7.66
N PRO A 10 -9.88 -0.55 7.82
CA PRO A 10 -8.92 -1.22 8.71
C PRO A 10 -7.46 -0.97 8.33
N VAL A 11 -7.17 -0.90 7.01
CA VAL A 11 -5.81 -0.59 6.52
C VAL A 11 -5.42 0.83 6.89
N LEU A 12 -6.28 1.83 6.63
CA LEU A 12 -6.01 3.22 6.98
C LEU A 12 -5.85 3.41 8.49
N ALA A 13 -6.70 2.76 9.30
CA ALA A 13 -6.59 2.79 10.75
C ALA A 13 -5.26 2.19 11.25
N ARG A 14 -4.74 1.15 10.58
CA ARG A 14 -3.43 0.60 10.89
C ARG A 14 -2.30 1.54 10.50
N LEU A 15 -2.34 2.11 9.30
CA LEU A 15 -1.31 3.05 8.85
C LEU A 15 -1.22 4.28 9.77
N GLU A 16 -2.36 4.75 10.29
CA GLU A 16 -2.40 5.86 11.25
C GLU A 16 -1.82 5.46 12.61
N ARG A 17 -2.21 4.28 13.15
CA ARG A 17 -1.67 3.75 14.40
C ARG A 17 -0.15 3.59 14.34
N ASP A 18 0.35 3.13 13.21
CA ASP A 18 1.77 2.90 12.96
C ASP A 18 2.52 4.20 12.57
N GLN A 19 1.84 5.36 12.63
CA GLN A 19 2.37 6.70 12.32
C GLN A 19 2.93 6.87 10.89
N LEU A 20 2.49 6.01 9.97
CA LEU A 20 2.89 6.06 8.56
C LEU A 20 2.06 7.10 7.79
N VAL A 21 0.91 7.51 8.32
CA VAL A 21 0.11 8.60 7.78
C VAL A 21 -0.29 9.57 8.89
N THR A 22 -0.34 10.86 8.56
CA THR A 22 -1.07 11.86 9.36
C THR A 22 -2.48 12.02 8.80
N THR A 23 -3.36 12.58 9.63
CA THR A 23 -4.77 12.75 9.28
C THR A 23 -5.22 14.17 9.56
N ARG A 24 -6.06 14.70 8.66
CA ARG A 24 -6.72 15.99 8.84
C ARG A 24 -8.23 15.85 8.62
N SER A 25 -9.00 16.45 9.52
CA SER A 25 -10.45 16.55 9.36
C SER A 25 -10.78 17.76 8.49
N VAL A 26 -11.60 17.57 7.47
CA VAL A 26 -11.97 18.61 6.50
C VAL A 26 -13.48 18.72 6.49
N ALA A 27 -13.98 19.94 6.67
CA ALA A 27 -15.40 20.22 6.53
C ALA A 27 -15.87 19.82 5.12
N SER A 28 -16.97 19.09 5.05
CA SER A 28 -17.61 18.74 3.78
C SER A 28 -18.63 19.83 3.44
N THR A 29 -18.77 20.18 2.16
CA THR A 29 -19.82 21.09 1.66
C THR A 29 -21.23 20.56 1.91
N SER A 30 -21.36 19.24 2.07
CA SER A 30 -22.57 18.58 2.58
C SER A 30 -22.18 17.32 3.35
N GLY A 31 -22.77 17.12 4.54
CA GLY A 31 -22.56 15.94 5.37
C GLY A 31 -21.40 16.02 6.39
N PRO A 32 -21.05 14.89 7.04
CA PRO A 32 -20.05 14.85 8.09
C PRO A 32 -18.64 15.20 7.58
N PRO A 33 -17.74 15.66 8.46
CA PRO A 33 -16.37 15.98 8.07
C PRO A 33 -15.64 14.75 7.52
N ARG A 34 -14.80 14.98 6.51
CA ARG A 34 -14.03 13.95 5.82
C ARG A 34 -12.61 13.90 6.36
N LYS A 35 -12.14 12.70 6.65
CA LYS A 35 -10.76 12.46 7.08
C LYS A 35 -9.86 12.27 5.85
N TYR A 36 -8.89 13.15 5.67
CA TYR A 36 -7.86 13.03 4.64
C TYR A 36 -6.58 12.51 5.25
N PHE A 37 -5.94 11.56 4.57
CA PHE A 37 -4.71 10.92 5.00
C PHE A 37 -3.55 11.38 4.13
N THR A 38 -2.37 11.57 4.72
CA THR A 38 -1.15 11.96 3.99
C THR A 38 0.04 11.22 4.60
N LEU A 39 0.97 10.75 3.77
CA LEU A 39 2.15 10.04 4.27
C LEU A 39 3.02 10.96 5.15
N THR A 40 3.44 10.43 6.29
CA THR A 40 4.51 11.04 7.08
C THR A 40 5.87 10.82 6.41
N PRO A 41 6.95 11.51 6.81
CA PRO A 41 8.30 11.16 6.37
C PRO A 41 8.65 9.69 6.62
N GLN A 42 8.24 9.14 7.77
CA GLN A 42 8.38 7.72 8.09
C GLN A 42 7.57 6.84 7.13
N GLY A 43 6.32 7.22 6.82
CA GLY A 43 5.48 6.53 5.84
C GLY A 43 6.07 6.52 4.43
N GLN A 44 6.71 7.61 4.01
CA GLN A 44 7.42 7.66 2.73
C GLN A 44 8.62 6.71 2.70
N ALA A 45 9.41 6.68 3.78
CA ALA A 45 10.53 5.75 3.91
C ALA A 45 10.05 4.27 3.93
N ALA A 46 8.99 3.97 4.68
CA ALA A 46 8.38 2.65 4.73
C ALA A 46 7.84 2.20 3.37
N LYS A 47 7.16 3.10 2.65
CA LYS A 47 6.72 2.85 1.27
C LYS A 47 7.90 2.51 0.36
N ALA A 48 8.98 3.31 0.40
CA ALA A 48 10.16 3.07 -0.42
C ALA A 48 10.84 1.74 -0.10
N ALA A 49 10.91 1.36 1.18
CA ALA A 49 11.43 0.05 1.59
C ALA A 49 10.54 -1.10 1.09
N ALA A 50 9.22 -1.00 1.27
CA ALA A 50 8.26 -2.01 0.81
C ALA A 50 8.30 -2.17 -0.72
N SER A 51 8.39 -1.07 -1.47
CA SER A 51 8.51 -1.12 -2.93
C SER A 51 9.79 -1.83 -3.38
N ARG A 52 10.93 -1.56 -2.74
CA ARG A 52 12.19 -2.27 -3.04
C ARG A 52 12.08 -3.77 -2.73
N GLN A 53 11.50 -4.12 -1.59
CA GLN A 53 11.30 -5.51 -1.22
C GLN A 53 10.40 -6.24 -2.22
N TRP A 54 9.30 -5.60 -2.64
CA TRP A 54 8.41 -6.15 -3.64
C TRP A 54 9.11 -6.39 -4.97
N GLN A 55 9.95 -5.46 -5.43
CA GLN A 55 10.71 -5.61 -6.67
C GLN A 55 11.62 -6.84 -6.64
N LEU A 56 12.30 -7.10 -5.51
CA LEU A 56 13.15 -8.28 -5.35
C LEU A 56 12.34 -9.58 -5.42
N VAL A 57 11.21 -9.65 -4.70
CA VAL A 57 10.34 -10.82 -4.71
C VAL A 57 9.73 -11.04 -6.09
N SER A 58 9.22 -9.99 -6.71
CA SER A 58 8.64 -10.06 -8.05
C SER A 58 9.67 -10.52 -9.09
N ALA A 59 10.91 -10.04 -9.02
CA ALA A 59 11.97 -10.47 -9.91
C ALA A 59 12.29 -11.95 -9.72
N ALA A 60 12.40 -12.42 -8.47
CA ALA A 60 12.66 -13.83 -8.18
C ALA A 60 11.54 -14.75 -8.71
N VAL A 61 10.28 -14.38 -8.49
CA VAL A 61 9.12 -15.14 -8.99
C VAL A 61 9.12 -15.15 -10.52
N ASN A 62 9.31 -14.00 -11.16
CA ASN A 62 9.35 -13.92 -12.62
C ASN A 62 10.47 -14.79 -13.20
N ASN A 63 11.67 -14.76 -12.60
CA ASN A 63 12.79 -15.59 -13.03
C ASN A 63 12.46 -17.09 -12.91
N ALA A 64 11.85 -17.52 -11.81
CA ALA A 64 11.43 -18.91 -11.62
C ALA A 64 10.45 -19.37 -12.72
N LEU A 65 9.44 -18.54 -13.01
CA LEU A 65 8.44 -18.84 -14.04
C LEU A 65 9.04 -18.84 -15.46
N THR A 66 10.10 -18.07 -15.73
CA THR A 66 10.79 -18.08 -17.03
C THR A 66 11.74 -19.27 -17.22
N LEU A 67 12.26 -19.86 -16.13
CA LEU A 67 13.16 -21.01 -16.20
C LEU A 67 12.40 -22.32 -16.49
N GLU A 68 11.16 -22.45 -16.03
CA GLU A 68 10.30 -23.62 -16.33
C GLU A 68 9.95 -23.73 -17.83
N GLY A 69 9.89 -22.61 -18.56
CA GLY A 69 9.62 -22.58 -20.00
C GLY A 69 10.78 -23.00 -20.90
N LEU A 70 11.97 -23.27 -20.34
CA LEU A 70 13.16 -23.74 -21.08
C LEU A 70 13.49 -25.22 -20.82
N SER A 71 12.68 -25.91 -20.01
CA SER A 71 12.87 -27.31 -19.60
C SER A 71 11.87 -28.31 -20.22
N ASP A 72 11.02 -27.85 -21.15
CA ASP A 72 10.01 -28.66 -21.85
C ASP A 72 10.37 -28.98 -23.32
N ASP A 73 11.64 -28.85 -23.72
CA ASP A 73 12.20 -29.31 -25.02
C ASP A 73 13.24 -30.44 -24.81
#